data_AF-A0A7W9GFK7-F1
#
_entry.id   AF-A0A7W9GFK7-F1
#
_cell.length_a   1.000
_cell.length_b   1.000
_cell.length_c   1.000
_cell.angle_alpha   90.00
_cell.angle_beta   90.00
_cell.angle_gamma   90.00
#
_symmetry.space_group_name_H-M   'P 1'
#
loop_
_entity.id
_entity.type
_entity.pdbx_description
1 polymer ?
#
loop_
_entity_poly.entity_id
_entity_poly.type
_entity_poly.pdbx_seq_one_letter_code
_entity_poly.pdbx_strand_id
1 'polypeptide(L)'
;MVPTEYGDLTDTTYKQTMRASLDPAVEVMWTGTDTVPPEITNAQAEKAAQLFGRKVFVWDNYPVNDYGNTSGRLLLAPYDKREGGLAAHLSGIVANPMNQPYASKVAVFGAADFTWNDRAYDARRSWPRAMSYLAGGDQAATAALLVFGDLEHLAPTFGSAPWQAQAPELAARVAAFWQAWDAGRRAQAIAALRPYAKAIATAPATIRGGAVQKGFTDDAASWLDTTELWGRATVDLLDALQAREAGDEAKAAALLAESRDLQRQARAIRVSPPRNRWGAAQPQVGDGVLDVFLAAADARLQR
;
A
#
# COMPACT_ATOMS: atom_id res chain seq x y z
N MET A 1 11.12 27.29 -4.05
CA MET A 1 12.47 26.87 -3.60
C MET A 1 12.34 25.78 -2.56
N VAL A 2 13.34 24.91 -2.40
CA VAL A 2 13.39 23.91 -1.32
C VAL A 2 14.43 24.36 -0.31
N PRO A 3 14.06 24.61 0.96
CA PRO A 3 15.02 24.98 2.00
C PRO A 3 15.86 23.77 2.43
N THR A 4 17.01 24.01 3.05
CA THR A 4 17.82 22.94 3.66
C THR A 4 17.06 22.28 4.82
N GLU A 5 16.39 23.09 5.64
CA GLU A 5 15.47 22.63 6.68
C GLU A 5 14.03 22.61 6.13
N TYR A 6 13.71 21.56 5.35
CA TYR A 6 12.43 21.41 4.64
C TYR A 6 11.34 20.66 5.40
N GLY A 7 11.65 20.05 6.54
CA GLY A 7 10.69 19.36 7.40
C GLY A 7 10.51 20.06 8.75
N ASP A 8 9.78 19.38 9.64
CA ASP A 8 9.55 19.72 11.05
C ASP A 8 8.84 21.08 11.29
N LEU A 9 8.63 21.40 12.57
CA LEU A 9 8.00 22.64 13.04
C LEU A 9 8.87 23.41 14.06
N THR A 10 10.17 23.20 14.05
CA THR A 10 11.13 23.88 14.93
C THR A 10 11.48 25.25 14.37
N ASP A 11 11.41 26.31 15.19
CA ASP A 11 11.82 27.67 14.78
C ASP A 11 13.32 27.86 14.99
N THR A 12 14.09 27.62 13.91
CA THR A 12 15.55 27.74 13.92
C THR A 12 15.99 29.11 13.40
N THR A 13 17.22 29.51 13.72
CA THR A 13 17.84 30.73 13.15
C THR A 13 17.84 30.70 11.61
N TYR A 14 17.96 29.51 11.00
CA TYR A 14 17.87 29.33 9.55
C TYR A 14 16.49 29.74 9.01
N LYS A 15 15.41 29.17 9.57
CA LYS A 15 14.03 29.50 9.16
C LYS A 15 13.68 30.95 9.47
N GLN A 16 14.13 31.50 10.59
CA GLN A 16 13.97 32.92 10.94
C GLN A 16 14.65 33.86 9.93
N THR A 17 15.88 33.54 9.53
CA THR A 17 16.63 34.32 8.53
C THR A 17 15.92 34.26 7.18
N MET A 18 15.48 33.07 6.76
CA MET A 18 14.71 32.90 5.53
C MET A 18 13.41 33.70 5.56
N ARG A 19 12.64 33.60 6.65
CA ARG A 19 11.41 34.39 6.85
C ARG A 19 11.66 35.90 6.70
N ALA A 20 12.77 36.40 7.23
CA ALA A 20 13.09 37.84 7.25
C ALA A 20 13.67 38.38 5.94
N SER A 21 14.35 37.56 5.15
CA SER A 21 15.17 38.02 4.01
C SER A 21 14.77 37.46 2.64
N LEU A 22 14.07 36.32 2.59
CA LEU A 22 13.67 35.71 1.33
C LEU A 22 12.55 36.53 0.69
N ASP A 23 12.73 36.89 -0.57
CA ASP A 23 11.74 37.59 -1.40
C ASP A 23 10.32 37.00 -1.17
N PRO A 24 9.31 37.83 -0.83
CA PRO A 24 7.94 37.36 -0.60
C PRO A 24 7.30 36.62 -1.78
N ALA A 25 7.75 36.85 -3.01
CA ALA A 25 7.23 36.17 -4.20
C ALA A 25 7.72 34.72 -4.34
N VAL A 26 8.75 34.32 -3.58
CA VAL A 26 9.29 32.96 -3.65
C VAL A 26 8.48 32.02 -2.75
N GLU A 27 7.88 31.01 -3.38
CA GLU A 27 7.26 29.88 -2.67
C GLU A 27 8.31 29.01 -1.98
N VAL A 28 8.00 28.55 -0.77
CA VAL A 28 8.88 27.71 0.04
C VAL A 28 8.24 26.34 0.20
N MET A 29 8.97 25.29 -0.18
CA MET A 29 8.50 23.93 -0.03
C MET A 29 8.69 23.41 1.40
N TRP A 30 7.75 22.58 1.86
CA TRP A 30 7.78 21.91 3.17
C TRP A 30 7.25 20.48 3.04
N THR A 31 7.88 19.50 3.69
CA THR A 31 7.48 18.09 3.56
C THR A 31 6.46 17.62 4.59
N GLY A 32 6.14 18.47 5.57
CA GLY A 32 5.37 18.07 6.76
C GLY A 32 6.23 18.09 8.03
N THR A 33 5.70 17.52 9.11
CA THR A 33 6.41 17.42 10.39
C THR A 33 7.62 16.49 10.34
N ASP A 34 7.81 15.76 9.25
CA ASP A 34 8.93 14.86 8.96
C ASP A 34 9.17 14.83 7.44
N THR A 35 10.19 14.12 6.98
CA THR A 35 10.44 13.83 5.57
C THR A 35 9.28 13.04 4.96
N VAL A 36 8.77 12.03 5.67
CA VAL A 36 7.54 11.30 5.33
C VAL A 36 6.60 11.41 6.54
N PRO A 37 5.76 12.45 6.61
CA PRO A 37 4.93 12.68 7.78
C PRO A 37 3.75 11.69 7.81
N PRO A 38 3.34 11.22 9.01
CA PRO A 38 2.18 10.35 9.14
C PRO A 38 0.86 11.05 8.77
N GLU A 39 0.81 12.36 8.96
CA GLU A 39 -0.31 13.22 8.61
C GLU A 39 0.15 14.66 8.41
N ILE A 40 -0.70 15.47 7.79
CA ILE A 40 -0.55 16.93 7.75
C ILE A 40 -1.88 17.55 8.18
N THR A 41 -1.87 18.28 9.28
CA THR A 41 -3.05 18.96 9.84
C THR A 41 -3.08 20.44 9.50
N ASN A 42 -4.26 21.06 9.56
CA ASN A 42 -4.43 22.51 9.40
C ASN A 42 -3.59 23.29 10.40
N ALA A 43 -3.53 22.82 11.66
CA ALA A 43 -2.73 23.43 12.70
C ALA A 43 -1.21 23.35 12.43
N GLN A 44 -0.73 22.22 11.90
CA GLN A 44 0.66 22.06 11.51
C GLN A 44 1.01 22.95 10.31
N ALA A 45 0.13 23.02 9.31
CA ALA A 45 0.30 23.89 8.14
C ALA A 45 0.32 25.38 8.53
N GLU A 46 -0.57 25.79 9.43
CA GLU A 46 -0.58 27.16 9.98
C GLU A 46 0.72 27.46 10.74
N LYS A 47 1.19 26.51 11.56
CA LYS A 47 2.46 26.66 12.26
C LYS A 47 3.63 26.79 11.29
N ALA A 48 3.68 25.95 10.26
CA ALA A 48 4.69 26.03 9.20
C ALA A 48 4.64 27.41 8.50
N ALA A 49 3.44 27.92 8.20
CA ALA A 49 3.28 29.22 7.59
C ALA A 49 3.86 30.35 8.45
N GLN A 50 3.69 30.29 9.78
CA GLN A 50 4.30 31.23 10.73
C GLN A 50 5.84 31.11 10.76
N LEU A 51 6.39 29.90 10.69
CA LEU A 51 7.84 29.67 10.69
C LEU A 51 8.51 30.29 9.46
N PHE A 52 7.92 30.11 8.29
CA PHE A 52 8.46 30.63 7.02
C PHE A 52 7.93 32.03 6.65
N GLY A 53 6.97 32.56 7.42
CA GLY A 53 6.31 33.86 7.21
C GLY A 53 5.45 33.95 5.96
N ARG A 54 5.01 32.80 5.42
CA ARG A 54 4.21 32.67 4.20
C ARG A 54 3.58 31.29 4.16
N LYS A 55 2.48 31.12 3.43
CA LYS A 55 1.93 29.78 3.17
C LYS A 55 3.00 28.92 2.48
N VAL A 56 3.16 27.69 2.95
CA VAL A 56 4.12 26.75 2.38
C VAL A 56 3.50 25.95 1.24
N PHE A 57 4.34 25.50 0.31
CA PHE A 57 3.99 24.59 -0.76
C PHE A 57 4.37 23.17 -0.32
N VAL A 58 3.44 22.24 -0.17
CA VAL A 58 3.79 20.90 0.31
C VAL A 58 4.49 20.10 -0.76
N TRP A 59 5.71 19.63 -0.46
CA TRP A 59 6.33 18.50 -1.14
C TRP A 59 5.90 17.24 -0.40
N ASP A 60 4.91 16.54 -0.92
CA ASP A 60 4.38 15.36 -0.25
C ASP A 60 5.15 14.10 -0.65
N ASN A 61 5.88 13.49 0.29
CA ASN A 61 6.61 12.24 0.05
C ASN A 61 5.70 11.01 0.12
N TYR A 62 4.69 10.99 -0.74
CA TYR A 62 3.87 9.83 -1.05
C TYR A 62 3.38 9.90 -2.50
N PRO A 63 3.43 8.81 -3.28
CA PRO A 63 3.77 7.43 -2.92
C PRO A 63 5.25 7.03 -3.11
N VAL A 64 6.24 7.92 -3.03
CA VAL A 64 7.66 7.59 -3.24
C VAL A 64 8.11 6.31 -2.51
N ASN A 65 8.86 5.44 -3.20
CA ASN A 65 9.31 4.14 -2.69
C ASN A 65 10.83 3.91 -2.82
N ASP A 66 11.62 4.98 -2.70
CA ASP A 66 13.07 4.96 -2.94
C ASP A 66 13.94 4.81 -1.67
N TYR A 67 13.33 4.65 -0.49
CA TYR A 67 14.01 4.56 0.80
C TYR A 67 13.89 3.17 1.46
N GLY A 68 14.58 2.97 2.59
CA GLY A 68 14.75 1.63 3.19
C GLY A 68 13.43 0.95 3.59
N ASN A 69 12.50 1.68 4.22
CA ASN A 69 11.23 1.11 4.69
C ASN A 69 10.26 0.74 3.55
N THR A 70 10.58 1.16 2.32
CA THR A 70 9.82 0.82 1.10
C THR A 70 10.51 -0.23 0.24
N SER A 71 11.60 -0.85 0.72
CA SER A 71 12.33 -1.88 -0.02
C SER A 71 11.40 -3.04 -0.43
N GLY A 72 11.27 -3.28 -1.73
CA GLY A 72 10.39 -4.32 -2.25
C GLY A 72 8.90 -3.99 -2.25
N ARG A 73 8.48 -2.77 -1.89
CA ARG A 73 7.07 -2.38 -1.81
C ARG A 73 6.59 -1.63 -3.05
N LEU A 74 5.36 -1.92 -3.48
CA LEU A 74 4.59 -1.05 -4.35
C LEU A 74 3.56 -0.35 -3.45
N LEU A 75 3.47 0.99 -3.50
CA LEU A 75 2.61 1.73 -2.58
C LEU A 75 1.31 2.11 -3.29
N LEU A 76 0.26 1.32 -3.07
CA LEU A 76 -1.04 1.47 -3.72
C LEU A 76 -2.17 1.92 -2.79
N ALA A 77 -1.87 2.28 -1.54
CA ALA A 77 -2.87 2.89 -0.67
C ALA A 77 -3.43 4.22 -1.27
N PRO A 78 -4.64 4.64 -0.88
CA PRO A 78 -5.15 5.94 -1.28
C PRO A 78 -4.34 7.09 -0.69
N TYR A 79 -4.38 8.24 -1.35
CA TYR A 79 -3.95 9.49 -0.74
C TYR A 79 -4.84 9.80 0.47
N ASP A 80 -4.28 9.94 1.67
CA ASP A 80 -5.05 10.14 2.91
C ASP A 80 -4.21 10.90 3.95
N LYS A 81 -4.77 11.16 5.14
CA LYS A 81 -4.11 11.79 6.29
C LYS A 81 -3.62 13.22 6.02
N ARG A 82 -4.15 13.87 4.99
CA ARG A 82 -4.05 15.32 4.79
C ARG A 82 -5.41 15.88 5.15
N GLU A 83 -5.45 16.73 6.17
CA GLU A 83 -6.70 17.23 6.74
C GLU A 83 -7.47 18.08 5.71
N GLY A 84 -8.79 17.91 5.63
CA GLY A 84 -9.61 18.78 4.80
C GLY A 84 -9.55 20.24 5.27
N GLY A 85 -9.44 21.19 4.36
CA GLY A 85 -9.28 22.62 4.65
C GLY A 85 -7.85 23.15 4.52
N LEU A 86 -6.87 22.28 4.25
CA LEU A 86 -5.47 22.65 4.03
C LEU A 86 -5.28 23.70 2.94
N ALA A 87 -6.16 23.80 1.95
CA ALA A 87 -6.12 24.86 0.93
C ALA A 87 -6.18 26.30 1.53
N ALA A 88 -6.73 26.45 2.75
CA ALA A 88 -6.71 27.73 3.46
C ALA A 88 -5.32 28.09 4.01
N HIS A 89 -4.46 27.10 4.26
CA HIS A 89 -3.16 27.25 4.96
C HIS A 89 -1.94 27.03 4.06
N LEU A 90 -2.11 26.35 2.92
CA LEU A 90 -1.05 26.02 1.97
C LEU A 90 -1.12 26.86 0.69
N SER A 91 0.00 27.02 -0.01
CA SER A 91 0.01 27.60 -1.37
C SER A 91 -0.19 26.54 -2.47
N GLY A 92 0.09 25.27 -2.17
CA GLY A 92 -0.09 24.14 -3.06
C GLY A 92 0.41 22.84 -2.47
N ILE A 93 0.22 21.74 -3.19
CA ILE A 93 0.75 20.41 -2.87
C ILE A 93 1.25 19.78 -4.18
N VAL A 94 2.42 19.16 -4.13
CA VAL A 94 2.91 18.23 -5.16
C VAL A 94 3.18 16.88 -4.55
N ALA A 95 2.73 15.81 -5.21
CA ALA A 95 3.05 14.44 -4.82
C ALA A 95 4.42 14.05 -5.39
N ASN A 96 5.25 13.40 -4.58
CA ASN A 96 6.48 12.73 -5.01
C ASN A 96 6.18 11.24 -5.31
N PRO A 97 6.12 10.83 -6.58
CA PRO A 97 5.71 9.49 -6.96
C PRO A 97 6.81 8.43 -6.81
N MET A 98 6.44 7.17 -7.03
CA MET A 98 7.39 6.06 -7.18
C MET A 98 8.13 6.16 -8.53
N ASN A 99 9.22 5.40 -8.66
CA ASN A 99 9.86 5.13 -9.96
C ASN A 99 9.01 4.24 -10.91
N GLN A 100 7.82 3.84 -10.45
CA GLN A 100 6.77 3.17 -11.19
C GLN A 100 5.66 4.18 -11.53
N PRO A 101 5.74 4.90 -12.67
CA PRO A 101 4.87 6.04 -12.96
C PRO A 101 3.39 5.67 -13.11
N TYR A 102 3.06 4.51 -13.67
CA TYR A 102 1.67 4.07 -13.82
C TYR A 102 1.11 3.55 -12.50
N ALA A 103 1.89 2.82 -11.71
CA ALA A 103 1.47 2.41 -10.37
C ALA A 103 1.22 3.63 -9.46
N SER A 104 2.06 4.67 -9.60
CA SER A 104 1.91 5.93 -8.84
C SER A 104 0.60 6.66 -9.13
N LYS A 105 -0.07 6.38 -10.26
CA LYS A 105 -1.36 7.01 -10.59
C LYS A 105 -2.43 6.73 -9.55
N VAL A 106 -2.35 5.65 -8.77
CA VAL A 106 -3.32 5.37 -7.69
C VAL A 106 -3.34 6.51 -6.67
N ALA A 107 -2.19 6.81 -6.09
CA ALA A 107 -2.07 7.89 -5.10
C ALA A 107 -2.13 9.28 -5.76
N VAL A 108 -1.54 9.47 -6.94
CA VAL A 108 -1.56 10.76 -7.65
C VAL A 108 -2.98 11.16 -8.07
N PHE A 109 -3.83 10.20 -8.43
CA PHE A 109 -5.26 10.45 -8.68
C PHE A 109 -5.95 10.98 -7.41
N GLY A 110 -5.70 10.35 -6.26
CA GLY A 110 -6.21 10.82 -4.97
C GLY A 110 -5.68 12.19 -4.59
N ALA A 111 -4.39 12.46 -4.81
CA ALA A 111 -3.80 13.78 -4.57
C ALA A 111 -4.42 14.86 -5.48
N ALA A 112 -4.73 14.54 -6.73
CA ALA A 112 -5.43 15.46 -7.64
C ALA A 112 -6.87 15.74 -7.18
N ASP A 113 -7.62 14.71 -6.76
CA ASP A 113 -8.98 14.86 -6.21
C ASP A 113 -8.96 15.69 -4.91
N PHE A 114 -8.00 15.43 -4.01
CA PHE A 114 -7.81 16.18 -2.78
C PHE A 114 -7.45 17.64 -3.02
N THR A 115 -6.44 17.92 -3.87
CA THR A 115 -6.00 19.29 -4.13
C THR A 115 -7.02 20.12 -4.89
N TRP A 116 -7.96 19.47 -5.60
CA TRP A 116 -9.09 20.15 -6.24
C TRP A 116 -10.19 20.52 -5.24
N ASN A 117 -10.53 19.64 -4.30
CA ASN A 117 -11.57 19.89 -3.30
C ASN A 117 -11.32 19.12 -1.99
N ASP A 118 -10.40 19.63 -1.18
CA ASP A 118 -9.92 19.01 0.05
C ASP A 118 -11.03 18.77 1.09
N ARG A 119 -12.02 19.66 1.17
CA ARG A 119 -13.17 19.55 2.09
C ARG A 119 -14.14 18.44 1.70
N ALA A 120 -14.28 18.12 0.41
CA ALA A 120 -15.21 17.10 -0.08
C ALA A 120 -14.51 15.81 -0.53
N TYR A 121 -13.20 15.74 -0.36
CA TYR A 121 -12.39 14.56 -0.65
C TYR A 121 -12.76 13.42 0.31
N ASP A 122 -12.89 12.21 -0.23
CA ASP A 122 -13.03 10.98 0.55
C ASP A 122 -12.15 9.91 -0.11
N ALA A 123 -11.08 9.53 0.58
CA ALA A 123 -10.14 8.51 0.15
C ALA A 123 -10.85 7.20 -0.25
N ARG A 124 -11.89 6.78 0.50
CA ARG A 124 -12.63 5.53 0.26
C ARG A 124 -13.46 5.60 -1.02
N ARG A 125 -13.85 6.80 -1.46
CA ARG A 125 -14.54 7.03 -2.73
C ARG A 125 -13.55 7.22 -3.88
N SER A 126 -12.43 7.89 -3.62
CA SER A 126 -11.42 8.20 -4.65
C SER A 126 -10.63 6.97 -5.06
N TRP A 127 -10.29 6.10 -4.11
CA TRP A 127 -9.46 4.91 -4.36
C TRP A 127 -10.03 3.94 -5.39
N PRO A 128 -11.31 3.50 -5.31
CA PRO A 128 -11.87 2.62 -6.34
C PRO A 128 -12.02 3.32 -7.69
N ARG A 129 -12.15 4.66 -7.72
CA ARG A 129 -12.16 5.43 -8.97
C ARG A 129 -10.79 5.47 -9.62
N ALA A 130 -9.72 5.58 -8.84
CA ALA A 130 -8.35 5.50 -9.35
C ALA A 130 -8.07 4.10 -9.96
N MET A 131 -8.52 3.04 -9.29
CA MET A 131 -8.44 1.67 -9.83
C MET A 131 -9.28 1.50 -11.10
N SER A 132 -10.50 2.05 -11.12
CA SER A 132 -11.35 2.02 -12.31
C SER A 132 -10.76 2.80 -13.48
N TYR A 133 -10.12 3.94 -13.22
CA TYR A 133 -9.38 4.72 -14.22
C TYR A 133 -8.20 3.92 -14.81
N LEU A 134 -7.45 3.20 -13.97
CA LEU A 134 -6.39 2.31 -14.43
C LEU A 134 -6.93 1.13 -15.25
N ALA A 135 -8.12 0.63 -14.93
CA ALA A 135 -8.81 -0.45 -15.63
C ALA A 135 -9.62 0.01 -16.86
N GLY A 136 -9.57 1.28 -17.24
CA GLY A 136 -10.37 1.79 -18.37
C GLY A 136 -11.88 1.65 -18.17
N GLY A 137 -12.36 1.60 -16.92
CA GLY A 137 -13.76 1.40 -16.56
C GLY A 137 -14.21 -0.07 -16.51
N ASP A 138 -13.35 -1.03 -16.83
CA ASP A 138 -13.70 -2.46 -16.76
C ASP A 138 -13.91 -2.92 -15.32
N GLN A 139 -15.08 -3.50 -15.03
CA GLN A 139 -15.49 -3.84 -13.67
C GLN A 139 -14.69 -5.02 -13.09
N ALA A 140 -14.38 -6.03 -13.91
CA ALA A 140 -13.63 -7.19 -13.46
C ALA A 140 -12.17 -6.85 -13.14
N ALA A 141 -11.52 -6.07 -14.02
CA ALA A 141 -10.18 -5.53 -13.80
C ALA A 141 -10.15 -4.56 -12.62
N THR A 142 -11.17 -3.72 -12.44
CA THR A 142 -11.27 -2.85 -11.25
C THR A 142 -11.32 -3.68 -9.96
N ALA A 143 -12.14 -4.73 -9.92
CA ALA A 143 -12.23 -5.62 -8.77
C ALA A 143 -10.90 -6.34 -8.49
N ALA A 144 -10.21 -6.80 -9.53
CA ALA A 144 -8.89 -7.42 -9.40
C ALA A 144 -7.83 -6.42 -8.89
N LEU A 145 -7.84 -5.19 -9.39
CA LEU A 145 -6.98 -4.11 -8.90
C LEU A 145 -7.25 -3.74 -7.45
N LEU A 146 -8.50 -3.82 -6.98
CA LEU A 146 -8.83 -3.59 -5.57
C LEU A 146 -8.29 -4.71 -4.66
N VAL A 147 -8.33 -5.96 -5.09
CA VAL A 147 -7.70 -7.08 -4.38
C VAL A 147 -6.19 -6.91 -4.32
N PHE A 148 -5.55 -6.59 -5.44
CA PHE A 148 -4.11 -6.32 -5.48
C PHE A 148 -3.73 -5.08 -4.66
N GLY A 149 -4.54 -4.02 -4.73
CA GLY A 149 -4.36 -2.79 -3.97
C GLY A 149 -4.47 -2.99 -2.46
N ASP A 150 -5.32 -3.91 -1.98
CA ASP A 150 -5.33 -4.32 -0.56
C ASP A 150 -3.98 -4.92 -0.16
N LEU A 151 -3.43 -5.83 -0.96
CA LEU A 151 -2.13 -6.45 -0.70
C LEU A 151 -0.95 -5.49 -0.78
N GLU A 152 -1.12 -4.31 -1.39
CA GLU A 152 -0.10 -3.26 -1.53
C GLU A 152 -0.52 -1.96 -0.79
N HIS A 153 -1.40 -2.07 0.22
CA HIS A 153 -2.03 -0.94 0.90
C HIS A 153 -1.15 -0.25 1.96
N LEU A 154 0.02 -0.80 2.31
CA LEU A 154 0.86 -0.16 3.33
C LEU A 154 1.35 1.20 2.87
N ALA A 155 1.27 2.19 3.75
CA ALA A 155 1.95 3.47 3.59
C ALA A 155 2.93 3.68 4.76
N PRO A 156 4.23 3.38 4.57
CA PRO A 156 5.21 3.41 5.66
C PRO A 156 5.61 4.84 6.04
N THR A 157 6.09 5.00 7.27
CA THR A 157 6.79 6.21 7.75
C THR A 157 8.26 5.86 8.06
N PHE A 158 9.06 6.81 8.54
CA PHE A 158 10.35 6.50 9.16
C PHE A 158 10.22 5.98 10.61
N GLY A 159 9.03 6.11 11.21
CA GLY A 159 8.72 5.61 12.55
C GLY A 159 8.36 4.12 12.59
N SER A 160 7.95 3.64 13.76
CA SER A 160 7.60 2.23 14.00
C SER A 160 6.24 1.82 13.45
N ALA A 161 5.37 2.79 13.12
CA ALA A 161 4.03 2.54 12.62
C ALA A 161 3.84 3.18 11.23
N PRO A 162 3.20 2.48 10.30
CA PRO A 162 2.78 3.07 9.04
C PRO A 162 1.60 4.01 9.27
N TRP A 163 1.40 4.96 8.37
CA TRP A 163 0.24 5.86 8.42
C TRP A 163 -1.01 5.27 7.75
N GLN A 164 -0.82 4.20 6.96
CA GLN A 164 -1.89 3.28 6.54
C GLN A 164 -1.41 1.83 6.67
N ALA A 165 -2.24 0.97 7.25
CA ALA A 165 -1.91 -0.42 7.53
C ALA A 165 -1.80 -1.28 6.27
N GLN A 166 -1.06 -2.38 6.38
CA GLN A 166 -0.94 -3.40 5.33
C GLN A 166 -2.20 -4.26 5.25
N ALA A 167 -2.72 -4.45 4.04
CA ALA A 167 -3.81 -5.39 3.70
C ALA A 167 -4.99 -5.40 4.71
N PRO A 168 -5.65 -4.25 4.94
CA PRO A 168 -6.72 -4.13 5.92
C PRO A 168 -7.89 -5.11 5.68
N GLU A 169 -8.26 -5.36 4.42
CA GLU A 169 -9.35 -6.29 4.09
C GLU A 169 -8.94 -7.75 4.36
N LEU A 170 -7.74 -8.14 3.90
CA LEU A 170 -7.18 -9.46 4.23
C LEU A 170 -7.05 -9.65 5.75
N ALA A 171 -6.55 -8.65 6.47
CA ALA A 171 -6.35 -8.72 7.91
C ALA A 171 -7.67 -8.94 8.65
N ALA A 172 -8.74 -8.23 8.27
CA ALA A 172 -10.08 -8.43 8.82
C ALA A 172 -10.59 -9.86 8.55
N ARG A 173 -10.39 -10.38 7.33
CA ARG A 173 -10.79 -11.75 6.96
C ARG A 173 -10.00 -12.82 7.70
N VAL A 174 -8.69 -12.63 7.88
CA VAL A 174 -7.81 -13.51 8.66
C VAL A 174 -8.21 -13.51 10.15
N ALA A 175 -8.53 -12.35 10.71
CA ALA A 175 -9.03 -12.26 12.09
C ALA A 175 -10.35 -13.04 12.25
N ALA A 176 -11.30 -12.86 11.32
CA ALA A 176 -12.57 -13.59 11.32
C ALA A 176 -12.36 -15.11 11.13
N PHE A 177 -11.40 -15.50 10.29
CA PHE A 177 -10.99 -16.89 10.12
C PHE A 177 -10.56 -17.49 11.46
N TRP A 178 -9.64 -16.85 12.18
CA TRP A 178 -9.13 -17.39 13.45
C TRP A 178 -10.20 -17.43 14.54
N GLN A 179 -11.05 -16.40 14.63
CA GLN A 179 -12.20 -16.41 15.54
C GLN A 179 -13.13 -17.59 15.28
N ALA A 180 -13.45 -17.90 14.02
CA ALA A 180 -14.28 -19.05 13.68
C ALA A 180 -13.55 -20.38 13.90
N TRP A 181 -12.26 -20.44 13.58
CA TRP A 181 -11.42 -21.62 13.74
C TRP A 181 -11.32 -22.05 15.21
N ASP A 182 -10.96 -21.11 16.10
CA ASP A 182 -10.78 -21.39 17.53
C ASP A 182 -12.11 -21.62 18.25
N ALA A 183 -13.23 -21.15 17.69
CA ALA A 183 -14.59 -21.50 18.15
C ALA A 183 -15.06 -22.89 17.66
N GLY A 184 -14.20 -23.69 17.01
CA GLY A 184 -14.54 -25.02 16.49
C GLY A 184 -15.34 -25.02 15.18
N ARG A 185 -15.61 -23.84 14.59
CA ARG A 185 -16.33 -23.69 13.31
C ARG A 185 -15.36 -23.73 12.12
N ARG A 186 -14.46 -24.71 12.10
CA ARG A 186 -13.31 -24.79 11.18
C ARG A 186 -13.71 -24.84 9.71
N ALA A 187 -14.69 -25.68 9.34
CA ALA A 187 -15.21 -25.75 7.98
C ALA A 187 -15.78 -24.40 7.50
N GLN A 188 -16.47 -23.67 8.39
CA GLN A 188 -17.00 -22.34 8.09
C GLN A 188 -15.87 -21.31 7.90
N ALA A 189 -14.83 -21.36 8.76
CA ALA A 189 -13.66 -20.50 8.64
C ALA A 189 -12.99 -20.64 7.27
N ILE A 190 -12.71 -21.89 6.85
CA ILE A 190 -12.13 -22.20 5.54
C ILE A 190 -13.04 -21.69 4.41
N ALA A 191 -14.33 -22.01 4.47
CA ALA A 191 -15.29 -21.61 3.45
C ALA A 191 -15.40 -20.08 3.31
N ALA A 192 -15.27 -19.32 4.40
CA ALA A 192 -15.36 -17.87 4.39
C ALA A 192 -14.12 -17.17 3.80
N LEU A 193 -12.91 -17.69 4.05
CA LEU A 193 -11.67 -17.09 3.54
C LEU A 193 -11.35 -17.51 2.09
N ARG A 194 -11.75 -18.72 1.70
CA ARG A 194 -11.43 -19.31 0.38
C ARG A 194 -11.79 -18.44 -0.83
N PRO A 195 -12.95 -17.76 -0.90
CA PRO A 195 -13.26 -16.87 -2.03
C PRO A 195 -12.23 -15.75 -2.21
N TYR A 196 -11.76 -15.16 -1.10
CA TYR A 196 -10.76 -14.09 -1.15
C TYR A 196 -9.38 -14.64 -1.54
N ALA A 197 -8.98 -15.80 -1.02
CA ALA A 197 -7.75 -16.47 -1.44
C ALA A 197 -7.74 -16.77 -2.96
N LYS A 198 -8.88 -17.22 -3.51
CA LYS A 198 -9.05 -17.40 -4.97
C LYS A 198 -9.01 -16.08 -5.73
N ALA A 199 -9.58 -15.01 -5.18
CA ALA A 199 -9.51 -13.68 -5.78
C ALA A 199 -8.06 -13.18 -5.85
N ILE A 200 -7.26 -13.38 -4.80
CA ILE A 200 -5.82 -13.07 -4.81
C ILE A 200 -5.10 -13.87 -5.90
N ALA A 201 -5.33 -15.18 -5.98
CA ALA A 201 -4.68 -16.04 -6.98
C ALA A 201 -5.02 -15.68 -8.43
N THR A 202 -6.23 -15.16 -8.67
CA THR A 202 -6.74 -14.88 -10.02
C THR A 202 -6.57 -13.42 -10.44
N ALA A 203 -6.40 -12.50 -9.48
CA ALA A 203 -6.25 -11.07 -9.76
C ALA A 203 -5.12 -10.76 -10.76
N PRO A 204 -3.92 -11.36 -10.68
CA PRO A 204 -2.85 -11.10 -11.65
C PRO A 204 -3.22 -11.42 -13.09
N ALA A 205 -3.88 -12.57 -13.33
CA ALA A 205 -4.34 -12.96 -14.65
C ALA A 205 -5.41 -12.00 -15.18
N THR A 206 -6.37 -11.61 -14.35
CA THR A 206 -7.42 -10.64 -14.70
C THR A 206 -6.84 -9.26 -14.99
N ILE A 207 -5.85 -8.82 -14.21
CA ILE A 207 -5.16 -7.53 -14.41
C ILE A 207 -4.40 -7.53 -15.74
N ARG A 208 -3.66 -8.61 -16.06
CA ARG A 208 -2.87 -8.71 -17.30
C ARG A 208 -3.72 -8.91 -18.55
N GLY A 209 -4.80 -9.67 -18.44
CA GLY A 209 -5.71 -9.98 -19.55
C GLY A 209 -6.82 -8.96 -19.77
N GLY A 210 -7.07 -8.08 -18.79
CA GLY A 210 -8.12 -7.07 -18.82
C GLY A 210 -7.70 -5.76 -19.47
N ALA A 211 -8.56 -4.75 -19.33
CA ALA A 211 -8.34 -3.39 -19.87
C ALA A 211 -7.41 -2.51 -19.01
N VAL A 212 -6.61 -3.12 -18.11
CA VAL A 212 -5.66 -2.36 -17.28
C VAL A 212 -4.59 -1.75 -18.17
N GLN A 213 -4.27 -0.47 -17.93
CA GLN A 213 -3.22 0.24 -18.66
C GLN A 213 -1.92 -0.57 -18.66
N LYS A 214 -1.37 -0.87 -19.85
CA LYS A 214 -0.16 -1.69 -19.99
C LYS A 214 1.02 -1.19 -19.14
N GLY A 215 1.19 0.12 -19.01
CA GLY A 215 2.25 0.67 -18.18
C GLY A 215 2.12 0.27 -16.70
N PHE A 216 0.90 0.07 -16.18
CA PHE A 216 0.69 -0.46 -14.83
C PHE A 216 1.13 -1.92 -14.74
N THR A 217 0.77 -2.76 -15.71
CA THR A 217 1.17 -4.17 -15.70
C THR A 217 2.67 -4.34 -15.85
N ASP A 218 3.34 -3.44 -16.57
CA ASP A 218 4.79 -3.39 -16.70
C ASP A 218 5.45 -2.94 -15.38
N ASP A 219 4.91 -1.90 -14.74
CA ASP A 219 5.40 -1.38 -13.47
C ASP A 219 5.24 -2.38 -12.31
N ALA A 220 4.12 -3.11 -12.28
CA ALA A 220 3.76 -4.02 -11.20
C ALA A 220 4.17 -5.48 -11.46
N ALA A 221 4.88 -5.78 -12.54
CA ALA A 221 5.11 -7.15 -13.03
C ALA A 221 5.57 -8.14 -11.96
N SER A 222 6.65 -7.80 -11.23
CA SER A 222 7.19 -8.66 -10.17
C SER A 222 6.23 -8.86 -8.99
N TRP A 223 5.48 -7.81 -8.62
CA TRP A 223 4.49 -7.91 -7.54
C TRP A 223 3.28 -8.75 -7.94
N LEU A 224 2.86 -8.67 -9.21
CA LEU A 224 1.79 -9.50 -9.76
C LEU A 224 2.20 -10.99 -9.80
N ASP A 225 3.45 -11.29 -10.20
CA ASP A 225 3.99 -12.67 -10.15
C ASP A 225 4.02 -13.21 -8.71
N THR A 226 4.50 -12.39 -7.76
CA THR A 226 4.53 -12.76 -6.35
C THR A 226 3.12 -12.93 -5.78
N THR A 227 2.16 -12.09 -6.17
CA THR A 227 0.74 -12.19 -5.76
C THR A 227 0.11 -13.49 -6.22
N GLU A 228 0.36 -13.92 -7.45
CA GLU A 228 -0.18 -15.16 -8.00
C GLU A 228 0.28 -16.38 -7.18
N LEU A 229 1.58 -16.45 -6.90
CA LEU A 229 2.18 -17.53 -6.12
C LEU A 229 1.66 -17.55 -4.68
N TRP A 230 1.57 -16.40 -4.02
CA TRP A 230 1.02 -16.31 -2.67
C TRP A 230 -0.47 -16.67 -2.61
N GLY A 231 -1.26 -16.23 -3.59
CA GLY A 231 -2.68 -16.56 -3.69
C GLY A 231 -2.89 -18.07 -3.84
N ARG A 232 -2.17 -18.70 -4.78
CA ARG A 232 -2.20 -20.15 -4.97
C ARG A 232 -1.75 -20.91 -3.72
N ALA A 233 -0.66 -20.47 -3.09
CA ALA A 233 -0.18 -21.06 -1.82
C ALA A 233 -1.25 -21.00 -0.72
N THR A 234 -2.04 -19.93 -0.69
CA THR A 234 -3.12 -19.76 0.28
C THR A 234 -4.30 -20.68 -0.03
N VAL A 235 -4.65 -20.85 -1.30
CA VAL A 235 -5.69 -21.81 -1.71
C VAL A 235 -5.29 -23.23 -1.33
N ASP A 236 -4.07 -23.65 -1.68
CA ASP A 236 -3.57 -25.00 -1.38
C ASP A 236 -3.51 -25.26 0.13
N LEU A 237 -3.12 -24.25 0.93
CA LEU A 237 -3.11 -24.38 2.38
C LEU A 237 -4.53 -24.53 2.96
N LEU A 238 -5.50 -23.77 2.46
CA LEU A 238 -6.90 -23.92 2.87
C LEU A 238 -7.48 -25.28 2.46
N ASP A 239 -7.09 -25.80 1.29
CA ASP A 239 -7.42 -27.16 0.85
C ASP A 239 -6.76 -28.23 1.74
N ALA A 240 -5.52 -28.01 2.18
CA ALA A 240 -4.84 -28.89 3.13
C ALA A 240 -5.57 -28.94 4.48
N LEU A 241 -5.97 -27.79 5.02
CA LEU A 241 -6.80 -27.71 6.24
C LEU A 241 -8.12 -28.46 6.06
N GLN A 242 -8.78 -28.30 4.92
CA GLN A 242 -10.04 -28.98 4.66
C GLN A 242 -9.88 -30.51 4.53
N ALA A 243 -8.82 -30.97 3.87
CA ALA A 243 -8.50 -32.39 3.79
C ALA A 243 -8.21 -32.99 5.17
N ARG A 244 -7.48 -32.27 6.03
CA ARG A 244 -7.22 -32.68 7.41
C ARG A 244 -8.52 -32.82 8.22
N GLU A 245 -9.43 -31.85 8.11
CA GLU A 245 -10.74 -31.91 8.79
C GLU A 245 -11.61 -33.07 8.29
N ALA A 246 -11.39 -33.52 7.05
CA ALA A 246 -12.06 -34.69 6.48
C ALA A 246 -11.35 -36.03 6.82
N GLY A 247 -10.24 -36.01 7.55
CA GLY A 247 -9.44 -37.21 7.89
C GLY A 247 -8.51 -37.70 6.77
N ASP A 248 -8.35 -36.95 5.68
CA ASP A 248 -7.46 -37.31 4.57
C ASP A 248 -6.06 -36.71 4.78
N GLU A 249 -5.27 -37.41 5.61
CA GLU A 249 -3.93 -36.94 6.01
C GLU A 249 -2.94 -36.89 4.84
N ALA A 250 -3.04 -37.85 3.91
CA ALA A 250 -2.15 -37.93 2.76
C ALA A 250 -2.36 -36.74 1.82
N LYS A 251 -3.62 -36.41 1.52
CA LYS A 251 -3.96 -35.24 0.72
C LYS A 251 -3.59 -33.94 1.43
N ALA A 252 -3.84 -33.84 2.73
CA ALA A 252 -3.45 -32.67 3.51
C ALA A 252 -1.93 -32.43 3.44
N ALA A 253 -1.11 -33.49 3.58
CA ALA A 253 0.34 -33.39 3.50
C ALA A 253 0.84 -32.99 2.10
N ALA A 254 0.23 -33.54 1.04
CA ALA A 254 0.59 -33.21 -0.34
C ALA A 254 0.33 -31.73 -0.66
N LEU A 255 -0.88 -31.23 -0.36
CA LEU A 255 -1.27 -29.84 -0.57
C LEU A 255 -0.43 -28.86 0.27
N LEU A 256 -0.06 -29.26 1.48
CA LEU A 256 0.84 -28.47 2.32
C LEU A 256 2.24 -28.33 1.70
N ALA A 257 2.75 -29.41 1.10
CA ALA A 257 4.04 -29.39 0.41
C ALA A 257 4.00 -28.48 -0.83
N GLU A 258 2.90 -28.53 -1.60
CA GLU A 258 2.66 -27.64 -2.76
C GLU A 258 2.59 -26.17 -2.33
N SER A 259 1.81 -25.84 -1.28
CA SER A 259 1.76 -24.49 -0.72
C SER A 259 3.16 -24.01 -0.33
N ARG A 260 3.95 -24.80 0.39
CA ARG A 260 5.32 -24.45 0.78
C ARG A 260 6.25 -24.20 -0.41
N ASP A 261 6.09 -24.97 -1.48
CA ASP A 261 6.88 -24.76 -2.70
C ASP A 261 6.53 -23.43 -3.38
N LEU A 262 5.25 -23.12 -3.52
CA LEU A 262 4.80 -21.83 -4.04
C LEU A 262 5.31 -20.64 -3.20
N GLN A 263 5.31 -20.77 -1.87
CA GLN A 263 5.89 -19.74 -0.98
C GLN A 263 7.39 -19.57 -1.20
N ARG A 264 8.15 -20.66 -1.43
CA ARG A 264 9.58 -20.57 -1.77
C ARG A 264 9.79 -19.86 -3.10
N GLN A 265 9.01 -20.20 -4.12
CA GLN A 265 9.07 -19.56 -5.43
C GLN A 265 8.75 -18.05 -5.31
N ALA A 266 7.71 -17.68 -4.55
CA ALA A 266 7.34 -16.29 -4.32
C ALA A 266 8.49 -15.48 -3.68
N ARG A 267 9.18 -16.07 -2.70
CA ARG A 267 10.33 -15.45 -2.03
C ARG A 267 11.59 -15.36 -2.89
N ALA A 268 11.67 -16.15 -3.97
CA ALA A 268 12.78 -16.11 -4.92
C ALA A 268 12.66 -14.98 -5.94
N ILE A 269 11.46 -14.42 -6.15
CA ILE A 269 11.24 -13.30 -7.06
C ILE A 269 12.03 -12.07 -6.59
N ARG A 270 12.54 -11.30 -7.54
CA ARG A 270 13.18 -10.00 -7.32
C ARG A 270 12.51 -8.94 -8.17
N VAL A 271 12.36 -7.74 -7.61
CA VAL A 271 11.90 -6.58 -8.36
C VAL A 271 12.88 -6.31 -9.50
N SER A 272 12.34 -6.29 -10.73
CA SER A 272 13.12 -6.07 -11.94
C SER A 272 12.35 -5.17 -12.92
N PRO A 273 12.99 -4.15 -13.53
CA PRO A 273 14.36 -3.71 -13.27
C PRO A 273 14.50 -3.04 -11.89
N PRO A 274 15.69 -3.05 -11.26
CA PRO A 274 15.92 -2.36 -10.00
C PRO A 274 15.97 -0.84 -10.24
N ARG A 275 14.79 -0.19 -10.22
CA ARG A 275 14.69 1.26 -10.42
C ARG A 275 15.01 2.07 -9.16
N ASN A 276 15.04 1.43 -8.00
CA ASN A 276 15.19 2.08 -6.69
C ASN A 276 16.61 1.92 -6.11
N ARG A 277 16.99 2.84 -5.21
CA ARG A 277 18.31 2.86 -4.56
C ARG A 277 18.60 1.65 -3.68
N TRP A 278 17.57 0.99 -3.18
CA TRP A 278 17.68 -0.25 -2.40
C TRP A 278 18.08 -1.47 -3.25
N GLY A 279 18.26 -1.34 -4.56
CA GLY A 279 18.83 -2.37 -5.42
C GLY A 279 17.89 -3.55 -5.67
N ALA A 280 18.40 -4.78 -5.56
CA ALA A 280 17.59 -5.99 -5.72
C ALA A 280 16.85 -6.30 -4.41
N ALA A 281 15.52 -6.24 -4.42
CA ALA A 281 14.69 -6.64 -3.29
C ALA A 281 13.62 -7.66 -3.72
N GLN A 282 13.16 -8.45 -2.76
CA GLN A 282 12.00 -9.31 -2.92
C GLN A 282 10.73 -8.44 -2.88
N PRO A 283 9.75 -8.63 -3.79
CA PRO A 283 8.44 -8.01 -3.64
C PRO A 283 7.79 -8.37 -2.30
N GLN A 284 7.30 -7.37 -1.58
CA GLN A 284 6.53 -7.51 -0.36
C GLN A 284 5.06 -7.36 -0.69
N VAL A 285 4.29 -8.45 -0.59
CA VAL A 285 2.87 -8.51 -0.96
C VAL A 285 2.10 -9.01 0.25
N GLY A 286 1.26 -8.16 0.85
CA GLY A 286 0.47 -8.51 2.03
C GLY A 286 1.31 -8.96 3.24
N ASP A 287 2.56 -8.54 3.35
CA ASP A 287 3.49 -9.00 4.39
C ASP A 287 3.05 -8.58 5.79
N GLY A 288 3.34 -9.42 6.79
CA GLY A 288 2.83 -9.25 8.15
C GLY A 288 1.36 -9.67 8.32
N VAL A 289 0.65 -9.97 7.23
CA VAL A 289 -0.73 -10.49 7.26
C VAL A 289 -0.79 -11.87 6.61
N LEU A 290 -0.43 -11.95 5.33
CA LEU A 290 -0.57 -13.16 4.52
C LEU A 290 0.45 -14.24 4.91
N ASP A 291 1.71 -13.87 5.03
CA ASP A 291 2.78 -14.77 5.45
C ASP A 291 2.62 -15.24 6.89
N VAL A 292 2.16 -14.36 7.79
CA VAL A 292 1.81 -14.70 9.17
C VAL A 292 0.64 -15.68 9.21
N PHE A 293 -0.41 -15.45 8.42
CA PHE A 293 -1.52 -16.40 8.30
C PHE A 293 -1.06 -17.77 7.82
N LEU A 294 -0.26 -17.82 6.75
CA LEU A 294 0.24 -19.07 6.17
C LEU A 294 1.12 -19.84 7.16
N ALA A 295 2.00 -19.16 7.89
CA ALA A 295 2.83 -19.80 8.91
C ALA A 295 1.99 -20.35 10.08
N ALA A 296 0.99 -19.61 10.54
CA ALA A 296 0.11 -20.04 11.61
C ALA A 296 -0.77 -21.24 11.20
N ALA A 297 -1.31 -21.23 9.98
CA ALA A 297 -2.09 -22.35 9.45
C ALA A 297 -1.24 -23.59 9.16
N ASP A 298 -0.01 -23.43 8.66
CA ASP A 298 0.96 -24.52 8.52
C ASP A 298 1.22 -25.22 9.87
N ALA A 299 1.44 -24.45 10.93
CA ALA A 299 1.66 -24.99 12.28
C ALA A 299 0.44 -25.75 12.84
N ARG A 300 -0.79 -25.44 12.41
CA ARG A 300 -2.00 -26.17 12.81
C ARG A 300 -2.14 -27.52 12.09
N LEU A 301 -1.54 -27.70 10.91
CA LEU A 301 -1.54 -28.96 10.18
C LEU A 301 -0.52 -29.99 10.69
N GLN A 302 0.44 -29.54 11.49
CA GLN A 302 1.48 -30.36 12.12
C GLN A 302 1.10 -30.89 13.52
N ARG A 303 -0.02 -30.42 14.09
CA ARG A 303 -0.57 -30.89 15.37
C ARG A 303 -1.67 -31.91 15.12
#